data_AF-A0AAW2ML60-F1
#
_entry.id   AF-A0AAW2ML60-F1
#
_cell.length_a   1.000
_cell.length_b   1.000
_cell.length_c   1.000
_cell.angle_alpha   90.00
_cell.angle_beta   90.00
_cell.angle_gamma   90.00
#
_symmetry.space_group_name_H-M   'P 1'
#
loop_
_entity.id
_entity.type
_entity.pdbx_description
1 polymer ?
#
loop_
_entity_poly.entity_id
_entity_poly.type
_entity_poly.pdbx_seq_one_letter_code
_entity_poly.pdbx_strand_id
1 'polypeptide(L)'
;MSEESTKDITLEINDVLGHLRSPESKPSIFKVDDHLRTAGRDSDYDPEVLAIGPFHHGKPRLQSMNHYKFWYLKQLLSRRNETVERYVIAMAGMEERARRCYAEPVDLNGHNFIKMMVLDGCFLIELLRYHSLKDLRVANDPIFKNERNLSQLRHDIMLLENQLPFFVLNQLFNMTKIEDSRDDILVLPCALSMACF
;
A
#
# COMPACT_ATOMS: atom_id res chain seq x y z
N MET A 1 29.45 10.64 -38.62
CA MET A 1 28.29 9.74 -38.56
C MET A 1 27.08 10.51 -39.06
N SER A 2 26.38 10.02 -40.06
CA SER A 2 25.24 10.70 -40.68
C SER A 2 23.98 10.57 -39.82
N GLU A 3 23.11 11.59 -39.80
CA GLU A 3 21.82 11.60 -39.08
C GLU A 3 20.91 10.42 -39.48
N GLU A 4 21.11 9.90 -40.70
CA GLU A 4 20.37 8.78 -41.27
C GLU A 4 20.71 7.45 -40.58
N SER A 5 21.97 7.25 -40.21
CA SER A 5 22.41 6.07 -39.46
C SER A 5 21.84 6.06 -38.04
N THR A 6 21.62 7.23 -37.43
CA THR A 6 21.05 7.33 -36.08
C THR A 6 19.54 7.05 -36.06
N LYS A 7 18.83 7.46 -37.12
CA LYS A 7 17.40 7.14 -37.29
C LYS A 7 17.16 5.64 -37.49
N ASP A 8 18.01 4.99 -38.26
CA ASP A 8 17.90 3.56 -38.54
C ASP A 8 18.06 2.72 -37.26
N ILE A 9 19.09 3.03 -36.46
CA ILE A 9 19.31 2.40 -35.15
C ILE A 9 18.12 2.63 -34.20
N THR A 10 17.53 3.82 -34.23
CA THR A 10 16.38 4.16 -33.37
C THR A 10 15.13 3.38 -33.76
N LEU A 11 14.90 3.18 -35.06
CA LEU A 11 13.78 2.38 -35.57
C LEU A 11 13.95 0.91 -35.22
N GLU A 12 15.16 0.36 -35.39
CA GLU A 12 15.48 -1.03 -35.03
C GLU A 12 15.25 -1.28 -33.53
N ILE A 13 15.72 -0.37 -32.66
CA ILE A 13 15.53 -0.50 -31.21
C ILE A 13 14.03 -0.46 -30.87
N ASN A 14 13.26 0.47 -31.42
CA ASN A 14 11.83 0.57 -31.13
C ASN A 14 11.03 -0.62 -31.63
N ASP A 15 11.41 -1.21 -32.76
CA ASP A 15 10.80 -2.43 -33.28
C ASP A 15 11.05 -3.60 -32.32
N VAL A 16 12.29 -3.81 -31.89
CA VAL A 16 12.62 -4.84 -30.89
C VAL A 16 11.86 -4.60 -29.58
N LEU A 17 11.83 -3.37 -29.07
CA LEU A 17 11.10 -3.02 -27.85
C LEU A 17 9.59 -3.26 -27.96
N GLY A 18 8.99 -3.01 -29.13
CA GLY A 18 7.57 -3.27 -29.39
C GLY A 18 7.20 -4.75 -29.39
N HIS A 19 8.16 -5.63 -29.71
CA HIS A 19 7.98 -7.09 -29.76
C HIS A 19 8.39 -7.81 -28.47
N LEU A 20 9.12 -7.15 -27.57
CA LEU A 20 9.42 -7.70 -26.26
C LEU A 20 8.13 -7.79 -25.43
N ARG A 21 7.58 -9.00 -25.32
CA ARG A 21 6.61 -9.29 -24.27
C ARG A 21 7.27 -8.98 -22.93
N SER A 22 6.68 -8.06 -22.16
CA SER A 22 7.08 -7.90 -20.77
C SER A 22 7.03 -9.29 -20.12
N PRO A 23 8.12 -9.77 -19.49
CA PRO A 23 8.05 -11.01 -18.75
C PRO A 23 6.86 -10.91 -17.79
N GLU A 24 5.98 -11.92 -17.80
CA GLU A 24 4.86 -11.96 -16.88
C GLU A 24 5.42 -11.73 -15.47
N SER A 25 4.98 -10.64 -14.83
CA SER A 25 5.45 -10.30 -13.49
C SER A 25 5.12 -11.47 -12.58
N LYS A 26 6.15 -12.13 -12.05
CA LYS A 26 5.95 -13.16 -11.03
C LYS A 26 5.22 -12.53 -9.83
N PRO A 27 4.35 -13.29 -9.14
CA PRO A 27 3.77 -12.84 -7.90
C PRO A 27 4.85 -12.43 -6.89
N SER A 28 4.52 -11.46 -6.04
CA SER A 28 5.42 -10.90 -5.03
C SER A 28 4.83 -10.87 -3.62
N ILE A 29 3.53 -11.18 -3.48
CA ILE A 29 2.80 -11.27 -2.22
C ILE A 29 2.21 -12.68 -2.16
N PHE A 30 2.57 -13.40 -1.10
CA PHE A 30 2.27 -14.81 -0.92
C PHE A 30 1.57 -15.00 0.41
N LYS A 31 0.67 -15.99 0.49
CA LYS A 31 0.29 -16.53 1.78
C LYS A 31 1.45 -17.33 2.36
N VAL A 32 1.54 -17.33 3.69
CA VAL A 32 2.46 -18.20 4.41
C VAL A 32 1.96 -19.62 4.25
N ASP A 33 2.89 -20.49 3.92
CA ASP A 33 2.62 -21.91 3.68
C ASP A 33 1.96 -22.56 4.91
N ASP A 34 0.96 -23.41 4.67
CA ASP A 34 0.20 -24.09 5.72
C ASP A 34 1.09 -24.94 6.64
N HIS A 35 2.22 -25.46 6.15
CA HIS A 35 3.21 -26.17 6.96
C HIS A 35 3.87 -25.26 8.02
N LEU A 36 4.06 -23.98 7.72
CA LEU A 36 4.59 -23.00 8.69
C LEU A 36 3.53 -22.59 9.72
N ARG A 37 2.25 -22.59 9.32
CA ARG A 37 1.10 -22.27 10.18
C ARG A 37 0.75 -23.39 11.16
N THR A 38 0.78 -24.63 10.70
CA THR A 38 0.41 -25.83 11.48
C THR A 38 1.36 -26.16 12.64
N ALA A 39 2.54 -25.55 12.70
CA ALA A 39 3.50 -25.69 13.81
C ALA A 39 3.10 -24.93 15.11
N GLY A 40 1.79 -24.65 15.30
CA GLY A 40 1.27 -23.90 16.45
C GLY A 40 1.53 -22.40 16.42
N ARG A 41 1.90 -21.85 15.26
CA ARG A 41 2.24 -20.43 15.03
C ARG A 41 1.28 -19.73 14.06
N ASP A 42 0.10 -20.30 13.84
CA ASP A 42 -0.88 -19.75 12.90
C ASP A 42 -1.28 -18.30 13.27
N SER A 43 -1.32 -17.99 14.58
CA SER A 43 -1.55 -16.64 15.08
C SER A 43 -0.46 -15.63 14.71
N ASP A 44 0.76 -16.08 14.46
CA ASP A 44 1.92 -15.20 14.21
C ASP A 44 1.87 -14.58 12.80
N TYR A 45 1.03 -15.13 11.91
CA TYR A 45 0.89 -14.71 10.53
C TYR A 45 -0.46 -14.02 10.25
N ASP A 46 -1.30 -13.89 11.27
CA ASP A 46 -2.64 -13.35 11.15
C ASP A 46 -2.66 -11.96 11.83
N PRO A 47 -3.09 -10.90 11.13
CA PRO A 47 -3.11 -9.55 11.69
C PRO A 47 -4.03 -9.50 12.91
N GLU A 48 -3.74 -8.69 13.92
CA GLU A 48 -4.51 -8.57 15.14
C GLU A 48 -5.66 -7.57 15.02
N VAL A 49 -5.42 -6.40 14.43
CA VAL A 49 -6.31 -5.24 14.43
C VAL A 49 -6.53 -4.61 13.06
N LEU A 50 -5.57 -4.74 12.13
CA LEU A 50 -5.57 -4.07 10.84
C LEU A 50 -5.38 -5.06 9.69
N ALA A 51 -6.40 -5.20 8.84
CA ALA A 51 -6.24 -5.81 7.52
C ALA A 51 -5.67 -4.79 6.52
N ILE A 52 -4.71 -5.20 5.70
CA ILE A 52 -4.17 -4.46 4.56
C ILE A 52 -4.17 -5.43 3.38
N GLY A 53 -4.78 -5.02 2.28
CA GLY A 53 -4.87 -5.87 1.12
C GLY A 53 -5.91 -6.99 1.29
N PRO A 54 -5.94 -7.94 0.34
CA PRO A 54 -7.10 -8.80 0.10
C PRO A 54 -7.19 -10.00 1.05
N PHE A 55 -6.07 -10.56 1.52
CA PHE A 55 -6.07 -11.87 2.18
C PHE A 55 -6.77 -11.88 3.55
N HIS A 56 -6.76 -10.75 4.25
CA HIS A 56 -7.45 -10.58 5.53
C HIS A 56 -8.66 -9.64 5.42
N HIS A 57 -9.07 -9.26 4.21
CA HIS A 57 -10.16 -8.33 3.98
C HIS A 57 -11.50 -8.90 4.49
N GLY A 58 -12.31 -8.05 5.11
CA GLY A 58 -13.66 -8.41 5.55
C GLY A 58 -13.75 -9.29 6.81
N LYS A 59 -12.63 -9.83 7.33
CA LYS A 59 -12.60 -10.62 8.58
C LYS A 59 -13.27 -9.82 9.72
N PRO A 60 -14.33 -10.34 10.37
CA PRO A 60 -15.12 -9.58 11.36
C PRO A 60 -14.28 -8.95 12.47
N ARG A 61 -13.27 -9.66 12.96
CA ARG A 61 -12.35 -9.21 14.02
C ARG A 61 -11.51 -7.97 13.65
N LEU A 62 -11.33 -7.68 12.36
CA LEU A 62 -10.51 -6.58 11.84
C LEU A 62 -11.35 -5.38 11.36
N GLN A 63 -12.68 -5.46 11.44
CA GLN A 63 -13.55 -4.44 10.86
C GLN A 63 -13.50 -3.10 11.61
N SER A 64 -13.20 -3.11 12.90
CA SER A 64 -13.11 -1.91 13.74
C SER A 64 -12.14 -0.87 13.17
N MET A 65 -11.05 -1.31 12.54
CA MET A 65 -10.05 -0.42 11.97
C MET A 65 -10.51 0.28 10.67
N ASN A 66 -11.55 -0.25 10.00
CA ASN A 66 -12.06 0.37 8.77
C ASN A 66 -12.63 1.76 9.03
N HIS A 67 -13.22 2.01 10.21
CA HIS A 67 -13.67 3.35 10.58
C HIS A 67 -12.51 4.36 10.54
N TYR A 68 -11.35 3.99 11.09
CA TYR A 68 -10.17 4.85 11.08
C TYR A 68 -9.58 5.03 9.69
N LYS A 69 -9.62 4.02 8.82
CA LYS A 69 -9.22 4.18 7.41
C LYS A 69 -10.04 5.28 6.70
N PHE A 70 -11.36 5.26 6.88
CA PHE A 70 -12.23 6.31 6.34
C PHE A 70 -11.97 7.67 6.98
N TRP A 71 -11.74 7.71 8.30
CA TRP A 71 -11.44 8.95 9.00
C TRP A 71 -10.12 9.56 8.51
N TYR A 72 -9.06 8.77 8.36
CA TYR A 72 -7.75 9.20 7.83
C TYR A 72 -7.89 9.71 6.40
N LEU A 73 -8.61 8.97 5.54
CA LEU A 73 -8.89 9.42 4.18
C LEU A 73 -9.65 10.76 4.18
N LYS A 74 -10.63 10.94 5.07
CA LYS A 74 -11.35 12.22 5.21
C LYS A 74 -10.39 13.36 5.60
N GLN A 75 -9.50 13.15 6.57
CA GLN A 75 -8.51 14.16 6.97
C GLN A 75 -7.57 14.53 5.81
N LEU A 76 -7.06 13.53 5.09
CA LEU A 76 -6.22 13.73 3.91
C LEU A 76 -6.94 14.57 2.85
N LEU A 77 -8.16 14.20 2.49
CA LEU A 77 -8.96 14.90 1.47
C LEU A 77 -9.29 16.33 1.89
N SER A 78 -9.66 16.54 3.16
CA SER A 78 -9.93 17.88 3.71
C SER A 78 -8.69 18.76 3.69
N ARG A 79 -7.51 18.24 4.08
CA ARG A 79 -6.24 18.99 4.07
C ARG A 79 -5.83 19.41 2.65
N ARG A 80 -6.18 18.61 1.64
CA ARG A 80 -5.82 18.86 0.24
C ARG A 80 -6.89 19.60 -0.57
N ASN A 81 -8.08 19.79 0.01
CA ASN A 81 -9.26 20.31 -0.69
C ASN A 81 -9.58 19.49 -1.97
N GLU A 82 -9.56 18.17 -1.85
CA GLU A 82 -9.72 17.23 -2.97
C GLU A 82 -10.90 16.27 -2.74
N THR A 83 -11.41 15.67 -3.81
CA THR A 83 -12.35 14.55 -3.75
C THR A 83 -11.63 13.21 -3.89
N VAL A 84 -12.30 12.13 -3.50
CA VAL A 84 -11.74 10.77 -3.59
C VAL A 84 -11.60 10.26 -5.04
N GLU A 85 -12.30 10.89 -5.98
CA GLU A 85 -12.47 10.42 -7.36
C GLU A 85 -11.14 10.16 -8.07
N ARG A 86 -10.20 11.11 -8.01
CA ARG A 86 -8.89 10.95 -8.67
C ARG A 86 -8.09 9.74 -8.16
N TYR A 87 -8.26 9.40 -6.88
CA TYR A 87 -7.60 8.25 -6.26
C TYR A 87 -8.22 6.96 -6.75
N VAL A 88 -9.56 6.92 -6.82
CA VAL A 88 -10.30 5.77 -7.38
C VAL A 88 -9.91 5.53 -8.83
N ILE A 89 -9.84 6.58 -9.67
CA ILE A 89 -9.43 6.48 -11.07
C ILE A 89 -8.00 5.93 -11.20
N ALA A 90 -7.06 6.49 -10.42
CA ALA A 90 -5.68 6.01 -10.43
C ALA A 90 -5.57 4.53 -10.02
N MET A 91 -6.28 4.13 -8.97
CA MET A 91 -6.28 2.75 -8.47
C MET A 91 -6.99 1.79 -9.42
N ALA A 92 -8.06 2.21 -10.10
CA ALA A 92 -8.72 1.44 -11.14
C ALA A 92 -7.77 1.12 -12.31
N GLY A 93 -6.99 2.10 -12.77
CA GLY A 93 -5.98 1.89 -13.82
C GLY A 93 -4.83 0.95 -13.44
N MET A 94 -4.72 0.59 -12.15
CA MET A 94 -3.67 -0.27 -11.62
C MET A 94 -4.19 -1.63 -11.14
N GLU A 95 -5.50 -1.86 -11.17
CA GLU A 95 -6.14 -3.05 -10.59
C GLU A 95 -5.52 -4.35 -11.11
N GLU A 96 -5.48 -4.52 -12.43
CA GLU A 96 -5.01 -5.77 -13.05
C GLU A 96 -3.55 -6.07 -12.67
N ARG A 97 -2.70 -5.04 -12.72
CA ARG A 97 -1.29 -5.15 -12.31
C ARG A 97 -1.18 -5.49 -10.82
N ALA A 98 -2.01 -4.89 -9.96
CA ALA A 98 -1.98 -5.13 -8.53
C ALA A 98 -2.45 -6.54 -8.17
N ARG A 99 -3.47 -7.07 -8.87
CA ARG A 99 -3.92 -8.45 -8.69
C ARG A 99 -2.84 -9.47 -9.03
N ARG A 100 -2.05 -9.22 -10.09
CA ARG A 100 -0.93 -10.10 -10.48
C ARG A 100 0.19 -10.19 -9.44
N CYS A 101 0.25 -9.28 -8.47
CA CYS A 101 1.22 -9.37 -7.38
C CYS A 101 0.87 -10.45 -6.35
N TYR A 102 -0.38 -10.89 -6.27
CA TYR A 102 -0.81 -11.93 -5.32
C TYR A 102 -0.66 -13.31 -5.97
N ALA A 103 0.00 -14.23 -5.26
CA ALA A 103 0.24 -15.59 -5.75
C ALA A 103 -1.05 -16.41 -5.78
N GLU A 104 -1.91 -16.20 -4.79
CA GLU A 104 -3.21 -16.83 -4.69
C GLU A 104 -4.32 -15.96 -5.31
N PRO A 105 -5.39 -16.59 -5.82
CA PRO A 105 -6.55 -15.86 -6.32
C PRO A 105 -7.14 -14.90 -5.27
N VAL A 106 -7.41 -13.67 -5.70
CA VAL A 106 -8.03 -12.64 -4.87
C VAL A 106 -9.55 -12.70 -5.01
N ASP A 107 -10.23 -13.17 -3.96
CA ASP A 107 -11.70 -13.24 -3.87
C ASP A 107 -12.33 -11.87 -3.49
N LEU A 108 -12.05 -10.85 -4.30
CA LEU A 108 -12.67 -9.54 -4.23
C LEU A 108 -13.04 -9.09 -5.62
N ASN A 109 -14.28 -8.63 -5.81
CA ASN A 109 -14.68 -7.95 -7.04
C ASN A 109 -13.87 -6.65 -7.25
N GLY A 110 -13.81 -6.15 -8.48
CA GLY A 110 -12.97 -4.99 -8.82
C GLY A 110 -13.32 -3.73 -8.02
N HIS A 111 -14.61 -3.46 -7.83
CA HIS A 111 -15.06 -2.33 -7.03
C HIS A 111 -14.51 -2.37 -5.58
N ASN A 112 -14.64 -3.51 -4.91
CA ASN A 112 -14.15 -3.67 -3.54
C ASN A 112 -12.61 -3.68 -3.48
N PHE A 113 -11.95 -4.25 -4.50
CA PHE A 113 -10.49 -4.27 -4.58
C PHE A 113 -9.90 -2.87 -4.77
N ILE A 114 -10.48 -2.06 -5.66
CA ILE A 114 -10.09 -0.65 -5.84
C ILE A 114 -10.33 0.15 -4.56
N LYS A 115 -11.51 -0.01 -3.95
CA LYS A 115 -11.85 0.64 -2.68
C LYS A 115 -10.84 0.29 -1.58
N MET A 116 -10.46 -0.98 -1.48
CA MET A 116 -9.44 -1.47 -0.55
C MET A 116 -8.08 -0.82 -0.83
N MET A 117 -7.61 -0.76 -2.08
CA MET A 117 -6.33 -0.10 -2.42
C MET A 117 -6.30 1.37 -1.98
N VAL A 118 -7.40 2.11 -2.23
CA VAL A 118 -7.51 3.52 -1.80
C VAL A 118 -7.48 3.64 -0.27
N LEU A 119 -8.34 2.90 0.42
CA LEU A 119 -8.49 3.02 1.88
C LEU A 119 -7.23 2.57 2.62
N ASP A 120 -6.70 1.40 2.27
CA ASP A 120 -5.56 0.81 2.96
C ASP A 120 -4.28 1.59 2.64
N GLY A 121 -4.08 1.97 1.38
CA GLY A 121 -2.90 2.73 0.96
C GLY A 121 -2.86 4.14 1.56
N CYS A 122 -3.96 4.89 1.48
CA CYS A 122 -4.02 6.22 2.09
C CYS A 122 -3.91 6.16 3.62
N PHE A 123 -4.52 5.15 4.26
CA PHE A 123 -4.39 4.96 5.70
C PHE A 123 -2.95 4.72 6.11
N LEU A 124 -2.23 3.82 5.41
CA LEU A 124 -0.82 3.55 5.70
C LEU A 124 0.02 4.83 5.54
N ILE A 125 -0.09 5.52 4.42
CA ILE A 125 0.68 6.74 4.16
C ILE A 125 0.42 7.80 5.25
N GLU A 126 -0.83 8.06 5.60
CA GLU A 126 -1.18 9.03 6.63
C GLU A 126 -0.74 8.57 8.04
N LEU A 127 -0.82 7.27 8.35
CA LEU A 127 -0.30 6.72 9.60
C LEU A 127 1.21 6.92 9.72
N LEU A 128 1.97 6.64 8.66
CA LEU A 128 3.41 6.86 8.62
C LEU A 128 3.75 8.36 8.80
N ARG A 129 3.01 9.24 8.12
CA ARG A 129 3.16 10.71 8.23
C ARG A 129 2.83 11.20 9.62
N TYR A 130 1.72 10.77 10.20
CA TYR A 130 1.36 11.14 11.57
C TYR A 130 2.41 10.65 12.54
N HIS A 131 2.94 9.44 12.38
CA HIS A 131 4.02 8.97 13.24
C HIS A 131 5.29 9.84 13.13
N SER A 132 5.72 10.17 11.92
CA SER A 132 7.01 10.84 11.66
C SER A 132 6.96 12.36 11.78
N LEU A 133 5.83 12.96 11.37
CA LEU A 133 5.57 14.40 11.29
C LEU A 133 4.53 14.75 12.33
N LYS A 134 4.98 14.88 13.58
CA LYS A 134 4.08 15.09 14.74
C LYS A 134 3.18 16.30 14.58
N ASP A 135 3.63 17.31 13.84
CA ASP A 135 2.89 18.55 13.55
C ASP A 135 1.66 18.33 12.67
N LEU A 136 1.61 17.23 11.90
CA LEU A 136 0.45 16.87 11.08
C LEU A 136 -0.59 16.06 11.85
N ARG A 137 -0.25 15.53 13.04
CA ARG A 137 -1.16 14.70 13.82
C ARG A 137 -2.39 15.50 14.20
N VAL A 138 -3.56 14.91 13.96
CA VAL A 138 -4.80 15.48 14.48
C VAL A 138 -4.77 15.42 16.01
N ALA A 139 -5.12 16.52 16.65
CA ALA A 139 -5.25 16.56 18.10
C ALA A 139 -6.19 15.42 18.55
N ASN A 140 -5.77 14.71 19.59
CA ASN A 140 -6.54 13.63 20.19
C ASN A 140 -6.77 12.36 19.34
N ASP A 141 -5.94 12.09 18.32
CA ASP A 141 -6.02 10.85 17.54
C ASP A 141 -6.01 9.58 18.44
N PRO A 142 -7.09 8.77 18.46
CA PRO A 142 -7.19 7.57 19.29
C PRO A 142 -6.11 6.51 19.02
N ILE A 143 -5.57 6.45 17.80
CA ILE A 143 -4.51 5.49 17.43
C ILE A 143 -3.22 5.83 18.18
N PHE A 144 -2.88 7.11 18.27
CA PHE A 144 -1.65 7.58 18.92
C PHE A 144 -1.80 7.84 20.43
N LYS A 145 -3.01 7.71 21.00
CA LYS A 145 -3.24 7.84 22.45
C LYS A 145 -2.84 6.60 23.25
N ASN A 146 -2.80 5.43 22.62
CA ASN A 146 -2.53 4.17 23.31
C ASN A 146 -1.36 3.47 22.63
N GLU A 147 -0.23 3.34 23.34
CA GLU A 147 0.97 2.68 22.83
C GLU A 147 0.73 1.22 22.42
N ARG A 148 -0.21 0.53 23.08
CA ARG A 148 -0.59 -0.84 22.72
C ARG A 148 -1.17 -0.89 21.30
N ASN A 149 -1.98 0.09 20.90
CA ASN A 149 -2.55 0.17 19.55
C ASN A 149 -1.43 0.29 18.50
N LEU A 150 -0.40 1.10 18.79
CA LEU A 150 0.74 1.27 17.88
C LEU A 150 1.57 -0.01 17.75
N SER A 151 1.77 -0.77 18.84
CA SER A 151 2.48 -2.03 18.78
C SER A 151 1.76 -3.06 17.90
N GLN A 152 0.44 -3.20 18.06
CA GLN A 152 -0.37 -4.12 17.26
C GLN A 152 -0.42 -3.69 15.79
N LEU A 153 -0.54 -2.38 15.53
CA LEU A 153 -0.47 -1.85 14.17
C LEU A 153 0.88 -2.12 13.52
N ARG A 154 2.00 -1.93 14.23
CA ARG A 154 3.34 -2.24 13.71
C ARG A 154 3.47 -3.70 13.33
N HIS A 155 3.02 -4.60 14.20
CA HIS A 155 2.98 -6.04 13.91
C HIS A 155 2.23 -6.30 12.59
N ASP A 156 0.99 -5.81 12.48
CA ASP A 156 0.14 -6.07 11.33
C ASP A 156 0.68 -5.47 10.02
N ILE A 157 1.34 -4.30 10.10
CA ILE A 157 1.98 -3.65 8.95
C ILE A 157 3.21 -4.43 8.47
N MET A 158 3.87 -5.22 9.33
CA MET A 158 5.04 -6.02 8.97
C MET A 158 4.69 -7.43 8.47
N LEU A 159 3.43 -7.86 8.56
CA LEU A 159 3.00 -9.19 8.12
C LEU A 159 3.06 -9.32 6.59
N LEU A 160 3.69 -10.39 6.11
CA LEU A 160 3.87 -10.67 4.68
C LEU A 160 2.54 -10.82 3.92
N GLU A 161 1.56 -11.50 4.52
CA GLU A 161 0.23 -11.73 3.92
C GLU A 161 -0.66 -10.48 3.92
N ASN A 162 -0.26 -9.44 4.65
CA ASN A 162 -1.07 -8.27 4.94
C ASN A 162 -0.50 -7.03 4.25
N GLN A 163 -0.26 -7.11 2.94
CA GLN A 163 0.43 -6.07 2.17
C GLN A 163 -0.35 -5.60 0.95
N LEU A 164 -0.10 -4.36 0.55
CA LEU A 164 -0.38 -3.86 -0.79
C LEU A 164 0.90 -3.89 -1.64
N PRO A 165 0.80 -4.03 -2.97
CA PRO A 165 1.97 -3.89 -3.83
C PRO A 165 2.62 -2.51 -3.68
N PHE A 166 3.94 -2.45 -3.53
CA PHE A 166 4.64 -1.18 -3.26
C PHE A 166 4.35 -0.09 -4.31
N PHE A 167 4.20 -0.45 -5.58
CA PHE A 167 3.92 0.52 -6.64
C PHE A 167 2.54 1.22 -6.47
N VAL A 168 1.58 0.57 -5.80
CA VAL A 168 0.29 1.15 -5.40
C VAL A 168 0.53 2.22 -4.32
N LEU A 169 1.31 1.88 -3.29
CA LEU A 169 1.68 2.82 -2.22
C LEU A 169 2.48 4.01 -2.78
N ASN A 170 3.43 3.76 -3.68
CA ASN A 170 4.22 4.80 -4.32
C ASN A 170 3.35 5.76 -5.15
N GLN A 171 2.38 5.23 -5.91
CA GLN A 171 1.45 6.08 -6.66
C GLN A 171 0.63 6.97 -5.72
N LEU A 172 -0.01 6.39 -4.69
CA LEU A 172 -0.80 7.14 -3.72
C LEU A 172 0.06 8.15 -2.94
N PHE A 173 1.29 7.79 -2.60
CA PHE A 173 2.23 8.69 -1.92
C PHE A 173 2.53 9.91 -2.78
N ASN A 174 2.89 9.72 -4.05
CA ASN A 174 3.18 10.82 -4.97
C ASN A 174 1.96 11.72 -5.19
N MET A 175 0.76 11.14 -5.28
CA MET A 175 -0.48 11.92 -5.39
C MET A 175 -0.73 12.76 -4.13
N THR A 176 -0.37 12.24 -2.95
CA THR A 176 -0.66 12.88 -1.66
C THR A 176 0.50 13.68 -1.08
N LYS A 177 1.64 13.75 -1.79
CA LYS A 177 2.89 14.35 -1.31
C LYS A 177 2.66 15.77 -0.76
N ILE A 178 3.33 16.06 0.34
CA ILE A 178 3.32 17.38 0.96
C ILE A 178 4.68 18.05 0.81
N GLU A 179 4.70 19.38 0.90
CA GLU A 179 5.92 20.18 0.84
C GLU A 179 6.65 20.15 2.19
N ASP A 180 7.13 18.97 2.59
CA ASP A 180 7.99 18.77 3.75
C ASP A 180 9.15 17.86 3.34
N SER A 181 10.38 18.31 3.60
CA SER A 181 11.61 17.54 3.29
C SER A 181 11.67 16.17 4.00
N ARG A 182 10.90 16.00 5.08
CA ARG A 182 10.77 14.75 5.85
C ARG A 182 9.71 13.80 5.25
N ASP A 183 8.84 14.28 4.36
CA ASP A 183 7.85 13.46 3.64
C ASP A 183 8.52 12.72 2.48
N ASP A 184 9.25 11.66 2.84
CA ASP A 184 9.91 10.76 1.90
C ASP A 184 9.43 9.31 2.14
N ILE A 185 8.94 8.67 1.08
CA ILE A 185 8.40 7.31 1.12
C ILE A 185 9.40 6.27 1.63
N LEU A 186 10.70 6.54 1.53
CA LEU A 186 11.76 5.66 2.01
C LEU A 186 12.13 5.93 3.48
N VAL A 187 11.92 7.15 3.96
CA VAL A 187 12.27 7.56 5.33
C VAL A 187 11.12 7.28 6.31
N LEU A 188 9.88 7.50 5.86
CA LEU A 188 8.67 7.35 6.66
C LEU A 188 8.51 5.94 7.29
N PRO A 189 8.78 4.82 6.57
CA PRO A 189 8.70 3.48 7.15
C PRO A 189 9.78 3.22 8.21
N CYS A 190 10.98 3.77 8.02
CA CYS A 190 12.09 3.59 8.97
C CYS A 190 11.77 4.19 10.34
N ALA A 191 10.98 5.27 10.41
CA ALA A 191 10.57 5.87 11.68
C ALA A 191 9.65 4.95 12.50
N LEU A 192 8.91 4.05 11.85
CA LEU A 192 8.06 3.06 12.51
C LEU A 192 8.82 1.82 12.97
N SER A 193 9.89 1.43 12.25
CA SER A 193 10.78 0.32 12.64
C SER A 193 11.82 0.71 13.69
N MET A 194 12.24 1.98 13.73
CA MET A 194 13.24 2.49 14.69
C MET A 194 12.67 2.76 16.09
N ALA A 195 11.34 2.75 16.27
CA ALA A 195 10.71 2.85 17.59
C ALA A 195 10.82 1.56 18.44
N CYS A 196 11.77 0.68 18.07
CA CYS A 196 12.02 -0.63 18.68
C CYS A 196 13.35 -0.72 19.45
N PHE A 197 14.07 0.40 19.66
CA PHE A 197 15.25 0.45 20.53
C PHE A 197 15.28 1.75 21.35
#